data_AF-R9C7M7-F1
#
_entry.id   AF-R9C7M7-F1
#
_cell.length_a   1.000
_cell.length_b   1.000
_cell.length_c   1.000
_cell.angle_alpha   90.00
_cell.angle_beta   90.00
_cell.angle_gamma   90.00
#
_symmetry.space_group_name_H-M   'P 1'
#
loop_
_entity.id
_entity.type
_entity.pdbx_description
1 polymer ?
#
loop_
_entity_poly.entity_id
_entity_poly.type
_entity_poly.pdbx_seq_one_letter_code
_entity_poly.pdbx_strand_id
1 'polypeptide(L)'
;MNDYITQQLDKVLQLNQEKNQVIKRIKTIRTKRKGSHILSITKEEKDIQIERTRKLYEAKINAVYIKMNLKLKEAGLEELENPYQNMKGEK
;
A
#
# COMPACT_ATOMS: atom_id res chain seq x y z
N MET A 1 19.45 12.77 11.27
CA MET A 1 19.35 11.98 10.02
C MET A 1 18.67 10.64 10.26
N ASN A 2 19.09 9.88 11.27
CA ASN A 2 18.44 8.63 11.69
C ASN A 2 16.95 8.80 12.04
N ASP A 3 16.57 9.82 12.81
CA ASP A 3 15.16 10.04 13.17
C ASP A 3 14.24 10.22 11.95
N TYR A 4 14.73 10.87 10.89
CA TYR A 4 13.95 11.05 9.67
C TYR A 4 13.71 9.71 8.95
N ILE A 5 14.74 8.88 8.86
CA ILE A 5 14.65 7.55 8.23
C ILE A 5 13.72 6.66 9.04
N THR A 6 13.86 6.62 10.37
CA THR A 6 12.96 5.89 11.26
C THR A 6 11.51 6.32 11.08
N GLN A 7 11.24 7.64 11.04
CA GLN A 7 9.88 8.15 10.77
C GLN A 7 9.34 7.74 9.40
N GLN A 8 10.18 7.68 8.36
CA GLN A 8 9.74 7.21 7.04
C GLN A 8 9.44 5.70 7.07
N LEU A 9 10.25 4.90 7.76
CA LEU A 9 10.02 3.46 7.93
C LEU A 9 8.75 3.18 8.74
N ASP A 10 8.51 3.92 9.83
CA ASP A 10 7.26 3.84 10.59
C ASP A 10 6.04 4.17 9.71
N LYS A 11 6.18 5.17 8.85
CA LYS A 11 5.13 5.51 7.88
C LYS A 11 4.86 4.38 6.88
N VAL A 12 5.91 3.68 6.43
CA VAL A 12 5.75 2.50 5.56
C VAL A 12 5.01 1.38 6.30
N LEU A 13 5.35 1.13 7.57
CA LEU A 13 4.67 0.13 8.41
C LEU A 13 3.18 0.48 8.58
N GLN A 14 2.87 1.73 8.89
CA GLN A 14 1.48 2.22 9.01
C GLN A 14 0.72 2.03 7.69
N LEU A 15 1.29 2.42 6.55
CA LEU A 15 0.67 2.24 5.24
C LEU A 15 0.40 0.76 4.93
N ASN A 16 1.29 -0.15 5.31
CA ASN A 16 1.09 -1.58 5.13
C ASN A 16 0.00 -2.14 6.05
N GLN A 17 -0.08 -1.67 7.30
CA GLN A 17 -1.17 -2.02 8.22
C GLN A 17 -2.52 -1.53 7.70
N GLU A 18 -2.60 -0.27 7.26
CA GLU A 18 -3.80 0.31 6.66
C GLU A 18 -4.25 -0.47 5.42
N LYS A 19 -3.31 -0.80 4.51
CA LYS A 19 -3.58 -1.65 3.35
C LYS A 19 -4.28 -2.95 3.76
N ASN A 20 -3.74 -3.64 4.76
CA ASN A 20 -4.29 -4.90 5.24
C ASN A 20 -5.68 -4.74 5.89
N GLN A 21 -5.89 -3.67 6.64
CA GLN A 21 -7.20 -3.36 7.23
C GLN A 21 -8.25 -3.06 6.16
N VAL A 22 -7.90 -2.27 5.14
CA VAL A 22 -8.81 -1.95 4.03
C VAL A 22 -9.15 -3.21 3.23
N ILE A 23 -8.16 -4.05 2.91
CA ILE A 23 -8.41 -5.33 2.21
C ILE A 23 -9.33 -6.23 3.04
N LYS A 24 -9.11 -6.33 4.37
CA LYS A 24 -10.01 -7.08 5.26
C LYS A 24 -11.44 -6.55 5.19
N ARG A 25 -11.62 -5.22 5.24
CA ARG A 25 -12.95 -4.59 5.10
C ARG A 25 -13.60 -4.95 3.76
N ILE A 26 -12.89 -4.81 2.63
CA ILE A 26 -13.41 -5.16 1.30
C ILE A 26 -13.88 -6.62 1.25
N LYS A 27 -13.10 -7.55 1.83
CA LYS A 27 -13.48 -8.97 1.90
C LYS A 27 -14.80 -9.17 2.66
N THR A 28 -15.03 -8.43 3.74
CA THR A 28 -16.23 -8.55 4.57
C THR A 28 -17.49 -7.90 3.99
N ILE A 29 -17.36 -6.94 3.05
CA ILE A 29 -18.51 -6.27 2.44
C ILE A 29 -19.37 -7.30 1.69
N ARG A 30 -20.67 -7.34 1.95
CA ARG A 30 -21.62 -8.24 1.26
C ARG A 30 -22.48 -7.49 0.25
N THR A 31 -22.73 -6.22 0.51
CA THR A 31 -23.66 -5.42 -0.26
C THR A 31 -23.07 -4.05 -0.57
N LYS A 32 -23.43 -3.51 -1.74
CA LYS A 32 -23.12 -2.15 -2.16
C LYS A 32 -24.43 -1.39 -2.37
N ARG A 33 -24.43 -0.10 -2.05
CA ARG A 33 -25.56 0.79 -2.36
C ARG A 33 -25.35 1.39 -3.75
N LYS A 34 -26.37 1.30 -4.61
CA LYS A 34 -26.41 1.95 -5.93
C LYS A 34 -27.71 2.76 -6.03
N GLY A 35 -27.61 4.07 -5.81
CA GLY A 35 -28.77 4.95 -5.67
C GLY A 35 -29.64 4.54 -4.48
N SER A 36 -30.90 4.21 -4.75
CA SER A 36 -31.88 3.73 -3.75
C SER A 36 -31.84 2.22 -3.51
N HIS A 37 -31.05 1.46 -4.27
CA HIS A 37 -31.03 -0.01 -4.19
C HIS A 37 -29.80 -0.54 -3.45
N ILE A 38 -29.99 -1.66 -2.75
CA ILE A 38 -28.92 -2.46 -2.14
C ILE A 38 -28.69 -3.68 -3.02
N LEU A 39 -27.48 -3.83 -3.55
CA LEU A 39 -27.09 -4.93 -4.42
C LEU A 39 -26.02 -5.78 -3.73
N SER A 40 -26.04 -7.09 -3.96
CA SER A 40 -24.94 -7.96 -3.57
C SER A 40 -23.69 -7.61 -4.35
N ILE A 41 -22.53 -7.58 -3.68
CA ILE A 41 -21.24 -7.40 -4.35
C ILE A 41 -20.75 -8.75 -4.86
N THR A 42 -20.30 -8.82 -6.12
CA THR A 42 -19.73 -10.06 -6.66
C THR A 42 -18.30 -10.27 -6.17
N LYS A 43 -17.80 -11.52 -6.29
CA LYS A 43 -16.41 -11.84 -5.98
C LYS A 43 -15.43 -11.05 -6.87
N GLU A 44 -15.71 -10.98 -8.16
CA GLU A 44 -14.90 -10.24 -9.15
C GLU A 44 -14.79 -8.75 -8.79
N GLU A 45 -15.88 -8.12 -8.36
CA GLU A 45 -15.85 -6.72 -7.93
C GLU A 45 -14.97 -6.53 -6.68
N LYS A 46 -14.99 -7.48 -5.74
CA LYS A 46 -14.08 -7.44 -4.58
C LYS A 46 -12.63 -7.60 -5.01
N ASP A 47 -12.34 -8.53 -5.91
CA ASP A 47 -10.98 -8.80 -6.37
C ASP A 47 -10.41 -7.58 -7.09
N ILE A 48 -11.20 -6.91 -7.94
CA ILE A 48 -10.82 -5.63 -8.58
C ILE A 48 -10.56 -4.54 -7.54
N GLN A 49 -11.41 -4.41 -6.52
CA GLN A 49 -11.21 -3.42 -5.44
C GLN A 49 -9.95 -3.72 -4.61
N ILE A 50 -9.67 -4.99 -4.32
CA ILE A 50 -8.47 -5.43 -3.61
C ILE A 50 -7.22 -5.12 -4.44
N GLU A 51 -7.22 -5.41 -5.74
CA GLU A 51 -6.09 -5.14 -6.63
C GLU A 51 -5.81 -3.63 -6.73
N ARG A 52 -6.86 -2.82 -6.94
CA ARG A 52 -6.73 -1.34 -6.94
C ARG A 52 -6.17 -0.82 -5.62
N THR A 53 -6.63 -1.37 -4.51
CA THR A 53 -6.13 -1.02 -3.17
C THR A 53 -4.66 -1.38 -3.03
N ARG A 54 -4.25 -2.60 -3.43
CA ARG A 54 -2.84 -3.02 -3.39
C ARG A 54 -1.94 -2.06 -4.17
N LYS A 55 -2.27 -1.79 -5.43
CA LYS A 55 -1.51 -0.87 -6.29
C LYS A 55 -1.40 0.53 -5.70
N LEU A 56 -2.49 1.05 -5.13
CA LEU A 56 -2.47 2.37 -4.49
C LEU A 56 -1.49 2.44 -3.32
N TYR A 57 -1.53 1.45 -2.41
CA TYR A 57 -0.64 1.45 -1.25
C TYR A 57 0.81 1.13 -1.62
N GLU A 58 1.04 0.25 -2.59
CA GLU A 58 2.37 -0.02 -3.14
C GLU A 58 2.99 1.24 -3.75
N ALA A 59 2.22 2.00 -4.54
CA ALA A 59 2.69 3.28 -5.09
C ALA A 59 3.02 4.30 -4.00
N LYS A 60 2.20 4.37 -2.93
CA LYS A 60 2.48 5.24 -1.78
C LYS A 60 3.75 4.84 -1.05
N ILE A 61 3.95 3.55 -0.78
CA ILE A 61 5.15 3.03 -0.13
C ILE A 61 6.38 3.32 -1.00
N ASN A 62 6.30 3.07 -2.30
CA ASN A 62 7.39 3.36 -3.23
C ASN A 62 7.77 4.85 -3.23
N ALA A 63 6.78 5.74 -3.23
CA ALA A 63 7.04 7.18 -3.14
C ALA A 63 7.77 7.58 -1.84
N VAL A 64 7.57 6.85 -0.74
CA VAL A 64 8.33 7.07 0.51
C VAL A 64 9.79 6.63 0.33
N TYR A 65 10.05 5.45 -0.24
CA TYR A 65 11.41 4.98 -0.52
C TYR A 65 12.16 5.88 -1.49
N ILE A 66 11.52 6.35 -2.58
CA ILE A 66 12.13 7.29 -3.53
C ILE A 66 12.58 8.56 -2.79
N LYS A 67 11.71 9.15 -1.95
CA LYS A 67 12.06 10.35 -1.18
C LYS A 67 13.16 10.11 -0.15
N MET A 68 13.17 8.93 0.45
CA MET A 68 14.21 8.54 1.41
C MET A 68 15.56 8.35 0.72
N ASN A 69 15.59 7.66 -0.42
CA ASN A 69 16.81 7.42 -1.20
C ASN A 69 17.40 8.71 -1.78
N LEU A 70 16.55 9.67 -2.20
CA LEU A 70 17.02 10.99 -2.62
C LEU A 70 17.80 11.68 -1.49
N LYS A 71 17.30 11.64 -0.25
CA LYS A 71 18.00 12.22 0.90
C LYS A 71 19.24 11.45 1.34
N LEU A 72 19.24 10.11 1.17
CA LEU A 72 20.43 9.29 1.42
C LEU A 72 21.53 9.63 0.42
N LYS A 73 21.17 9.77 -0.86
CA LYS A 73 22.08 10.17 -1.92
C LYS A 73 22.66 11.58 -1.72
N GLU A 74 21.83 12.54 -1.28
CA GLU A 74 22.30 13.88 -0.90
C GLU A 74 23.32 13.85 0.26
N ALA A 75 23.22 12.86 1.14
CA ALA A 75 24.17 12.66 2.24
C ALA A 75 25.35 11.74 1.89
N GLY A 76 25.46 11.27 0.64
CA GLY A 76 26.51 10.35 0.20
C GLY A 76 26.38 8.93 0.76
N LEU A 77 25.19 8.53 1.21
CA LEU A 77 24.87 7.20 1.73
C LEU A 77 24.26 6.31 0.64
N GLU A 78 24.38 4.99 0.82
CA GLU A 78 23.79 4.00 -0.08
C GLU A 78 22.26 4.04 -0.07
N GLU A 79 21.66 3.70 -1.21
CA GLU A 79 20.21 3.65 -1.40
C GLU A 79 19.60 2.44 -0.69
N LEU A 80 18.40 2.60 -0.13
CA LEU A 80 17.66 1.51 0.47
C LEU A 80 16.75 0.84 -0.56
N GLU A 81 16.84 -0.48 -0.67
CA GLU A 81 15.91 -1.25 -1.48
C GLU A 81 14.51 -1.30 -0.85
N ASN A 82 13.48 -1.19 -1.68
CA ASN A 82 12.09 -1.30 -1.24
C ASN A 82 11.63 -2.77 -1.28
N PRO A 83 11.45 -3.44 -0.12
CA PRO A 83 11.03 -4.84 -0.08
C PRO A 83 9.60 -5.05 -0.60
N TYR A 84 8.80 -3.99 -0.70
CA TYR A 84 7.42 -4.04 -1.19
C TYR A 84 7.30 -3.89 -2.71
N GLN A 85 8.40 -3.57 -3.41
CA GLN A 85 8.41 -3.42 -4.87
C GLN A 85 8.73 -4.74 -5.60
N ASN A 86 9.43 -5.67 -4.94
CA ASN A 86 9.91 -6.92 -5.51
C ASN A 86 9.02 -8.15 -5.27
N MET A 87 7.75 -7.99 -4.85
CA MET A 87 6.78 -9.10 -4.95
C MET A 87 6.34 -9.37 -6.41
N LYS A 88 7.23 -9.19 -7.39
CA LYS A 88 7.10 -9.75 -8.73
C LYS A 88 7.71 -11.16 -8.70
N GLY A 89 6.90 -12.10 -8.25
CA GLY A 89 7.19 -13.52 -8.40
C GLY A 89 7.40 -14.23 -7.08
N GLU A 90 6.31 -14.75 -6.51
CA GLU A 90 6.29 -16.15 -6.06
C GLU A 90 4.83 -16.65 -6.17
N LYS A 91 4.64 -17.46 -7.23
CA LYS A 91 3.54 -18.36 -7.62
C LYS A 91 2.16 -17.78 -7.94
#